data_AF-A0A415VJG3-F1
#
_entry.id   AF-A0A415VJG3-F1
#
_cell.length_a   1.000
_cell.length_b   1.000
_cell.length_c   1.000
_cell.angle_alpha   90.00
_cell.angle_beta   90.00
_cell.angle_gamma   90.00
#
_symmetry.space_group_name_H-M   'P 1'
#
loop_
_entity.id
_entity.type
_entity.pdbx_description
1 polymer ?
#
loop_
_entity_poly.entity_id
_entity_poly.type
_entity_poly.pdbx_seq_one_letter_code
_entity_poly.pdbx_strand_id
1 'polypeptide(L)' 'MIDKEYIKEIISCITKKKADGNIVPATASMSEIMTAIREDALECMRTMCNESEIAVNRTLNSISFKCL' A
#
# COMPACT_ATOMS: atom_id res chain seq x y z
N MET A 1 -16.11 16.80 19.78
CA MET A 1 -15.62 17.45 18.55
C MET A 1 -14.16 17.08 18.41
N ILE A 2 -13.70 16.64 17.24
CA ILE A 2 -12.30 16.28 17.03
C ILE A 2 -11.50 17.57 16.85
N ASP A 3 -10.34 17.66 17.52
CA ASP A 3 -9.46 18.83 17.45
C ASP A 3 -8.92 19.02 16.02
N LYS A 4 -8.95 20.26 15.54
CA LYS A 4 -8.45 20.63 14.22
C LYS A 4 -6.93 20.42 14.12
N GLU A 5 -6.20 20.61 15.20
CA GLU A 5 -4.75 20.43 15.22
C GLU A 5 -4.38 18.94 15.14
N TYR A 6 -5.14 18.09 15.83
CA TYR A 6 -5.03 16.63 15.72
C TYR A 6 -5.23 16.15 14.27
N ILE A 7 -6.19 16.71 13.54
CA ILE A 7 -6.40 16.38 12.12
C ILE A 7 -5.20 16.80 11.26
N LYS A 8 -4.61 17.97 11.50
CA LYS A 8 -3.42 18.42 10.75
C LYS A 8 -2.21 17.54 11.02
N GLU A 9 -2.00 17.12 12.26
CA GLU A 9 -0.92 16.21 12.62
C GLU A 9 -1.06 14.87 11.90
N ILE A 10 -2.27 14.31 11.84
CA ILE A 10 -2.55 13.08 11.08
C ILE A 10 -2.22 13.28 9.60
N ILE A 11 -2.70 14.36 8.98
CA ILE A 11 -2.45 14.64 7.56
C ILE A 11 -0.94 14.78 7.31
N SER A 12 -0.24 15.53 8.16
CA SER A 12 1.21 15.73 8.06
C SER A 12 1.97 14.40 8.16
N CYS A 13 1.60 13.54 9.11
CA CYS A 13 2.20 12.22 9.27
C CYS A 13 1.98 11.34 8.03
N ILE A 14 0.77 11.34 7.46
CA ILE A 14 0.46 10.60 6.22
C ILE A 14 1.30 11.15 5.06
N THR A 15 1.35 12.47 4.89
CA THR A 15 2.13 13.11 3.81
C THR A 15 3.61 12.78 3.91
N LYS A 16 4.18 12.85 5.11
CA LYS A 16 5.59 12.50 5.35
C LYS A 16 5.87 11.04 5.02
N LYS A 17 5.07 10.11 5.54
CA LYS A 17 5.20 8.68 5.23
C LYS A 17 5.10 8.39 3.73
N LYS A 18 4.21 9.08 3.01
CA LYS A 18 4.09 8.97 1.56
C LYS A 18 5.35 9.46 0.84
N ALA A 19 5.90 10.60 1.27
CA ALA A 19 7.12 11.14 0.66
C ALA A 19 8.33 10.22 0.90
N ASP A 20 8.46 9.69 2.11
CA ASP A 20 9.57 8.80 2.49
C ASP A 20 9.45 7.42 1.82
N GLY A 21 8.21 6.92 1.62
CA GLY A 21 7.94 5.59 1.06
C GLY A 21 7.86 5.51 -0.47
N ASN A 22 7.59 6.62 -1.17
CA ASN A 22 7.48 6.63 -2.65
C ASN A 22 8.83 6.82 -3.37
N ILE A 23 9.92 6.32 -2.79
CA ILE A 23 11.24 6.39 -3.42
C ILE A 23 11.41 5.15 -4.30
N VAL A 24 11.28 5.35 -5.62
CA VAL A 24 11.53 4.30 -6.61
C VAL A 24 13.00 4.40 -7.06
N PRO A 25 13.80 3.33 -6.98
CA PRO A 25 15.16 3.35 -7.50
C PRO A 25 15.18 3.69 -9.00
N ALA A 26 16.09 4.57 -9.41
CA ALA A 26 16.17 5.04 -10.81
C ALA A 26 16.41 3.91 -11.83
N THR A 27 16.97 2.79 -11.37
CA THR A 27 17.27 1.61 -12.19
C THR A 27 16.24 0.50 -12.06
N ALA A 28 15.20 0.67 -11.23
CA ALA A 28 14.19 -0.37 -11.05
C ALA A 28 13.32 -0.49 -12.31
N SER A 29 13.15 -1.71 -12.79
CA SER A 29 12.22 -2.00 -13.88
C SER A 29 10.77 -1.90 -13.39
N MET A 30 9.84 -1.64 -14.30
CA MET A 30 8.40 -1.64 -14.00
C MET A 30 7.93 -3.00 -13.43
N SER A 31 8.58 -4.10 -13.83
CA SER A 31 8.26 -5.42 -13.30
C SER A 31 8.65 -5.56 -11.83
N GLU A 32 9.85 -5.10 -11.45
CA GLU A 32 10.33 -5.12 -10.07
C GLU A 32 9.45 -4.24 -9.18
N ILE A 33 9.10 -3.05 -9.65
CA ILE A 33 8.19 -2.13 -8.96
C ILE A 33 6.83 -2.79 -8.71
N MET A 34 6.24 -3.41 -9.74
CA MET A 34 4.93 -4.06 -9.63
C MET A 34 4.96 -5.28 -8.71
N THR A 35 6.07 -6.02 -8.67
CA THR A 35 6.25 -7.13 -7.74
C THR A 35 6.32 -6.63 -6.30
N ALA A 36 7.14 -5.61 -6.01
CA ALA A 36 7.25 -5.04 -4.67
C ALA A 36 5.91 -4.47 -4.16
N ILE A 37 5.19 -3.70 -5.00
CA ILE A 37 3.86 -3.17 -4.67
C ILE A 37 2.87 -4.31 -4.35
N ARG A 38 2.94 -5.41 -5.11
CA ARG A 38 2.04 -6.56 -4.90
C ARG A 38 2.32 -7.25 -3.56
N GLU A 39 3.59 -7.45 -3.22
CA GLU A 39 4.00 -8.11 -1.97
C GLU A 39 3.58 -7.27 -0.76
N ASP A 40 3.87 -5.97 -0.78
CA ASP A 40 3.47 -5.03 0.27
C ASP A 40 1.93 -4.95 0.43
N ALA A 41 1.20 -4.84 -0.68
CA ALA A 41 -0.26 -4.82 -0.65
C ALA A 41 -0.85 -6.14 -0.12
N LEU A 42 -0.23 -7.30 -0.44
CA LEU A 42 -0.68 -8.59 0.06
C LEU A 42 -0.46 -8.71 1.57
N GLU A 43 0.69 -8.28 2.08
CA GLU A 43 0.98 -8.26 3.51
C GLU A 43 -0.01 -7.37 4.26
N CYS A 44 -0.22 -6.14 3.77
CA CYS A 44 -1.20 -5.22 4.34
C CYS A 44 -2.61 -5.84 4.38
N MET A 45 -3.06 -6.47 3.29
CA MET A 45 -4.35 -7.16 3.24
C MET A 45 -4.44 -8.31 4.25
N ARG A 46 -3.36 -9.09 4.44
CA ARG A 46 -3.34 -10.17 5.44
C ARG A 46 -3.47 -9.61 6.86
N THR A 47 -2.78 -8.52 7.17
CA THR A 47 -2.91 -7.85 8.48
C THR A 47 -4.31 -7.30 8.69
N MET A 48 -4.91 -6.67 7.66
CA MET A 48 -6.26 -6.11 7.74
C MET A 48 -7.36 -7.18 7.84
N CYS A 49 -7.17 -8.34 7.21
CA CYS A 49 -8.13 -9.43 7.15
C CYS A 49 -7.85 -10.55 8.18
N ASN A 50 -7.06 -10.31 9.22
CA ASN A 50 -6.74 -11.30 10.26
C ASN A 50 -6.23 -12.65 9.71
N GLU A 51 -5.29 -12.61 8.77
CA GLU A 51 -4.70 -13.81 8.13
C GLU A 51 -5.70 -14.66 7.32
N SER A 52 -6.89 -14.13 7.02
CA SER A 52 -7.85 -14.80 6.14
C SER A 52 -7.24 -15.06 4.75
N GLU A 53 -7.75 -16.08 4.05
CA GLU A 53 -7.24 -16.43 2.73
C GLU A 53 -7.50 -15.30 1.72
N ILE A 54 -6.45 -14.76 1.11
CA ILE A 54 -6.54 -13.68 0.13
C ILE A 54 -6.21 -14.20 -1.27
N ALA A 55 -7.18 -14.14 -2.17
CA ALA A 55 -6.97 -14.40 -3.60
C ALA A 55 -6.45 -13.15 -4.30
N VAL A 56 -5.35 -13.29 -5.05
CA VAL A 56 -4.75 -12.20 -5.83
C VAL A 56 -4.99 -12.44 -7.32
N ASN A 57 -5.71 -11.54 -7.97
CA ASN A 57 -5.97 -11.58 -9.41
C ASN A 57 -5.15 -10.51 -10.12
N ARG A 58 -4.42 -10.90 -11.16
CA ARG A 58 -3.60 -9.99 -11.98
C ARG A 58 -4.13 -9.95 -13.40
N THR A 59 -4.34 -8.74 -13.92
CA THR A 59 -4.54 -8.48 -15.35
C THR A 59 -3.32 -7.76 -15.91
N LEU A 60 -3.35 -7.45 -17.22
CA LEU A 60 -2.29 -6.68 -17.86
C LEU A 60 -2.08 -5.32 -17.18
N ASN A 61 -3.15 -4.68 -16.71
CA ASN A 61 -3.16 -3.28 -16.25
C ASN A 61 -3.63 -3.11 -14.80
N SER A 62 -3.96 -4.20 -14.10
CA SER A 62 -4.50 -4.13 -12.74
C SER A 62 -4.10 -5.32 -11.89
N ILE A 63 -4.09 -5.10 -10.58
CA ILE A 63 -3.99 -6.14 -9.56
C ILE A 63 -5.16 -5.92 -8.61
N SER A 64 -5.89 -6.98 -8.28
CA SER A 64 -6.97 -6.95 -7.30
C SER A 64 -6.80 -8.04 -6.26
N PHE A 65 -7.26 -7.74 -5.05
CA PHE A 65 -7.22 -8.62 -3.89
C PHE A 65 -8.65 -8.91 -3.47
N LYS A 66 -8.96 -10.17 -3.20
CA LYS A 66 -10.26 -10.61 -2.69
C LYS A 66 -10.01 -11.42 -1.43
N CYS A 67 -10.57 -10.98 -0.30
CA CYS A 67 -10.71 -11.83 0.87
C CYS A 67 -11.75 -12.92 0.55
N LEU A 68 -11.38 -14.18 0.78
CA LEU A 68 -12.26 -15.32 0.57
C LEU A 68 -13.16 -15.56 1.80
#